data_AF-A0A367QAJ7-F1
#
_entry.id   AF-A0A367QAJ7-F1
#
_cell.length_a   1.000
_cell.length_b   1.000
_cell.length_c   1.000
_cell.angle_alpha   90.00
_cell.angle_beta   90.00
_cell.angle_gamma   90.00
#
_symmetry.space_group_name_H-M   'P 1'
#
loop_
_entity.id
_entity.type
_entity.pdbx_description
1 polymer ?
#
loop_
_entity_poly.entity_id
_entity_poly.type
_entity_poly.pdbx_seq_one_letter_code
_entity_poly.pdbx_strand_id
1 'polypeptide(L)'
;MTLRVKVTRDEFDAAEPNGWVDGQIQGRKGLYVYVELGEELEYIPRANDNPKTEYRLFKGCTAYFDTSQENLEQGLYQAVQPNATVVIYC
;
A
#
# COMPACT_ATOMS: atom_id res chain seq x y z
N MET A 1 9.67 -7.26 4.98
CA MET A 1 8.26 -7.59 5.29
C MET A 1 7.41 -7.19 4.10
N THR A 2 6.43 -8.01 3.69
CA THR A 2 5.57 -7.69 2.54
C THR A 2 4.18 -7.28 3.03
N LEU A 3 3.72 -6.10 2.63
CA LEU A 3 2.40 -5.56 2.95
C LEU A 3 1.51 -5.65 1.72
N ARG A 4 0.23 -5.96 1.91
CA ARG A 4 -0.78 -5.95 0.87
C ARG A 4 -1.79 -4.85 1.18
N VAL A 5 -1.89 -3.87 0.30
CA VAL A 5 -2.69 -2.66 0.50
C VAL A 5 -3.79 -2.64 -0.55
N LYS A 6 -5.04 -2.62 -0.09
CA LYS A 6 -6.18 -2.35 -0.95
C LYS A 6 -6.28 -0.85 -1.14
N VAL A 7 -6.20 -0.41 -2.39
CA VAL A 7 -6.33 1.00 -2.78
C VAL A 7 -7.60 1.18 -3.62
N THR A 8 -7.99 2.44 -3.86
CA THR A 8 -9.05 2.75 -4.83
C THR A 8 -8.50 2.63 -6.26
N ARG A 9 -9.39 2.65 -7.25
CA ARG A 9 -8.97 2.58 -8.66
C ARG A 9 -8.16 3.80 -9.08
N ASP A 10 -8.57 4.99 -8.66
CA ASP A 10 -7.84 6.24 -8.89
C ASP A 10 -6.44 6.22 -8.27
N GLU A 11 -6.31 5.81 -7.00
CA GLU A 11 -5.02 5.68 -6.32
C GLU A 11 -4.11 4.64 -6.99
N PHE A 12 -4.69 3.55 -7.50
CA PHE A 12 -3.93 2.52 -8.21
C PHE A 12 -3.34 3.02 -9.55
N ASP A 13 -4.11 3.83 -10.27
CA ASP A 13 -3.68 4.41 -11.56
C ASP A 13 -2.65 5.54 -11.34
N ALA A 14 -2.86 6.34 -10.28
CA ALA A 14 -1.93 7.39 -9.85
C ALA A 14 -0.65 6.86 -9.19
N ALA A 15 -0.61 5.57 -8.80
CA ALA A 15 0.57 4.99 -8.18
C ALA A 15 1.78 5.04 -9.13
N GLU A 16 2.83 5.72 -8.71
CA GLU A 16 4.08 5.84 -9.47
C GLU A 16 5.30 5.61 -8.56
N PRO A 17 6.46 5.21 -9.12
CA PRO A 17 7.68 5.04 -8.33
C PRO A 17 8.08 6.35 -7.65
N ASN A 18 8.45 6.31 -6.36
CA ASN A 18 8.69 7.50 -5.52
C ASN A 18 7.46 8.40 -5.28
N GLY A 19 6.27 7.96 -5.71
CA GLY A 19 5.01 8.58 -5.36
C GLY A 19 4.51 8.13 -3.99
N TRP A 20 3.22 8.31 -3.76
CA TRP A 20 2.55 7.85 -2.55
C TRP A 20 1.16 7.33 -2.88
N VAL A 21 0.64 6.50 -1.99
CA VAL A 21 -0.73 5.98 -2.08
C VAL A 21 -1.34 5.84 -0.69
N ASP A 22 -2.64 6.03 -0.61
CA ASP A 22 -3.44 5.71 0.57
C ASP A 22 -4.33 4.48 0.36
N GLY A 23 -4.57 3.75 1.45
CA GLY A 23 -5.43 2.58 1.38
C GLY A 23 -5.60 1.87 2.71
N GLN A 24 -6.01 0.60 2.61
CA GLN A 24 -6.26 -0.25 3.77
C GLN A 24 -5.46 -1.54 3.71
N ILE A 25 -4.95 -1.99 4.86
CA ILE A 25 -4.19 -3.22 4.94
C ILE A 25 -5.11 -4.44 4.79
N GLN A 26 -4.74 -5.35 3.90
CA GLN A 26 -5.46 -6.61 3.72
C GLN A 26 -5.51 -7.40 5.03
N GLY A 27 -6.71 -7.83 5.40
CA GLY A 27 -6.94 -8.65 6.60
C GLY A 27 -7.03 -7.88 7.92
N ARG A 28 -6.84 -6.54 7.91
CA ARG A 28 -7.03 -5.68 9.09
C ARG A 28 -8.10 -4.62 8.81
N LYS A 29 -9.34 -4.87 9.25
CA LYS A 29 -10.42 -3.88 9.15
C LYS A 29 -10.10 -2.67 10.04
N GLY A 30 -10.27 -1.47 9.47
CA GLY A 30 -10.08 -0.20 10.19
C GLY A 30 -8.61 0.19 10.41
N LEU A 31 -7.65 -0.49 9.75
CA LEU A 31 -6.27 -0.04 9.73
C LEU A 31 -5.98 0.60 8.37
N TYR A 32 -5.86 1.91 8.39
CA TYR A 32 -5.49 2.71 7.24
C TYR A 32 -3.98 2.78 7.14
N VAL A 33 -3.50 2.91 5.91
CA VAL A 33 -2.08 3.01 5.63
C VAL A 33 -1.85 4.10 4.58
N TYR A 34 -0.88 4.94 4.86
CA TYR A 34 -0.27 5.83 3.88
C TYR A 34 1.08 5.23 3.52
N VAL A 35 1.37 5.06 2.23
CA VAL A 35 2.60 4.44 1.76
C VAL A 35 3.33 5.39 0.83
N GLU A 36 4.56 5.73 1.19
CA GLU A 36 5.52 6.29 0.25
C GLU A 36 6.09 5.15 -0.58
N LEU A 37 5.79 5.14 -1.87
CA LEU A 37 6.21 4.10 -2.80
C LEU A 37 7.69 4.27 -3.12
N GLY A 38 8.42 3.16 -3.17
CA GLY A 38 9.81 3.16 -3.64
C GLY A 38 9.89 2.80 -5.11
N GLU A 39 10.78 1.86 -5.42
CA GLU A 39 10.99 1.36 -6.79
C GLU A 39 9.89 0.36 -7.16
N GLU A 40 9.27 0.54 -8.33
CA GLU A 40 8.36 -0.44 -8.90
C GLU A 40 9.14 -1.67 -9.40
N LEU A 41 8.59 -2.85 -9.12
CA LEU A 41 9.11 -4.12 -9.59
C LEU A 41 8.00 -4.91 -10.30
N GLU A 42 8.42 -5.83 -11.15
CA GLU A 42 7.49 -6.77 -11.79
C GLU A 42 6.78 -7.62 -10.71
N TYR A 43 5.45 -7.59 -10.73
CA TYR A 43 4.65 -8.42 -9.84
C TYR A 43 4.56 -9.84 -10.40
N ILE A 44 5.04 -10.82 -9.63
CA ILE A 44 4.91 -12.24 -9.98
C ILE A 44 3.60 -12.77 -9.40
N PRO A 45 2.60 -13.13 -10.22
CA PRO A 45 1.30 -13.60 -9.75
C PRO A 45 1.44 -14.92 -8.99
N ARG A 46 0.70 -15.05 -7.89
CA ARG A 46 0.65 -16.24 -7.05
C ARG A 46 -0.64 -17.02 -7.28
N ALA A 47 -0.61 -18.31 -6.97
CA ALA A 47 -1.76 -19.22 -7.14
C ALA A 47 -3.03 -18.79 -6.38
N ASN A 48 -2.89 -18.01 -5.30
CA ASN A 48 -4.02 -17.50 -4.49
C ASN A 48 -4.41 -16.06 -4.82
N ASP A 49 -3.78 -15.43 -5.82
CA ASP A 49 -4.19 -14.10 -6.25
C ASP A 49 -5.48 -14.17 -7.06
N ASN A 50 -6.28 -13.11 -6.94
CA ASN A 50 -7.59 -13.07 -7.56
C ASN A 50 -7.40 -12.68 -9.03
N PRO A 51 -7.79 -13.53 -10.01
CA PRO A 51 -7.50 -13.27 -11.42
C PRO A 51 -8.28 -12.07 -12.00
N LYS A 52 -9.19 -11.49 -11.23
CA LYS A 52 -9.97 -10.29 -11.60
C LYS A 52 -9.44 -9.00 -10.96
N THR A 53 -8.31 -9.07 -10.27
CA THR A 53 -7.70 -7.96 -9.55
C THR A 53 -6.36 -7.64 -10.16
N GLU A 54 -6.02 -6.36 -10.21
CA GLU A 54 -4.72 -5.90 -10.68
C GLU A 54 -3.80 -5.67 -9.49
N TYR A 55 -2.53 -6.03 -9.67
CA TYR A 55 -1.52 -6.00 -8.60
C TYR A 55 -0.27 -5.27 -9.10
N ARG A 56 0.30 -4.40 -8.26
CA ARG A 56 1.59 -3.75 -8.51
C ARG A 56 2.50 -3.94 -7.29
N LEU A 57 3.79 -4.15 -7.54
CA LEU A 57 4.79 -4.39 -6.51
C LEU A 57 5.73 -3.19 -6.41
N PHE A 58 5.94 -2.71 -5.19
CA PHE A 58 6.92 -1.68 -4.90
C PHE A 58 7.85 -2.15 -3.78
N LYS A 59 9.13 -1.81 -3.87
CA LYS A 59 10.17 -2.15 -2.89
C LYS A 59 10.84 -0.89 -2.37
N GLY A 60 11.30 -0.95 -1.12
CA GLY A 60 11.92 0.21 -0.47
C GLY A 60 10.89 1.23 0.00
N CYS A 61 9.62 0.82 0.13
CA CYS A 61 8.53 1.69 0.54
C CYS A 61 8.61 2.00 2.03
N THR A 62 8.05 3.13 2.42
CA THR A 62 7.80 3.46 3.83
C THR A 62 6.30 3.47 4.07
N ALA A 63 5.83 2.61 4.95
CA ALA A 63 4.40 2.51 5.29
C ALA A 63 4.13 3.12 6.66
N TYR A 64 3.14 4.00 6.72
CA TYR A 64 2.68 4.69 7.92
C TYR A 64 1.27 4.21 8.22
N PHE A 65 1.00 3.83 9.47
CA PHE A 65 -0.26 3.22 9.86
C PHE A 65 -0.97 4.07 10.89
N ASP A 66 -2.28 4.15 10.75
CA ASP A 66 -3.17 4.67 11.78
C ASP A 66 -4.55 4.03 11.71
N THR A 67 -5.27 4.11 12.82
CA THR A 67 -6.67 3.67 12.91
C THR A 67 -7.65 4.72 12.37
N SER A 68 -7.19 5.96 12.19
CA SER A 68 -7.98 7.07 11.64
C SER A 68 -7.35 7.61 10.36
N GLN A 69 -8.15 7.75 9.31
CA GLN A 69 -7.70 8.35 8.05
C GLN A 69 -7.34 9.83 8.22
N GLU A 70 -8.10 10.59 9.02
CA GLU A 70 -7.80 12.00 9.32
C GLU A 70 -6.43 12.19 9.97
N ASN A 71 -6.00 11.24 10.82
CA ASN A 71 -4.68 11.30 11.44
C ASN A 71 -3.57 11.12 10.39
N LEU A 72 -3.75 10.20 9.44
CA LEU A 72 -2.79 10.00 8.35
C LEU A 72 -2.65 11.26 7.50
N GLU A 73 -3.77 11.92 7.18
CA GLU A 73 -3.79 13.17 6.41
C GLU A 73 -3.11 14.33 7.16
N GLN A 74 -3.14 14.32 8.50
CA GLN A 74 -2.45 15.29 9.35
C GLN A 74 -0.99 14.93 9.64
N GLY A 75 -0.48 13.80 9.14
CA GLY A 75 0.87 13.32 9.41
C GLY A 75 1.05 12.72 10.82
N LEU A 76 -0.04 12.35 11.48
CA LEU A 76 -0.04 11.69 12.78
C LEU A 76 -0.10 10.18 12.55
N TYR A 77 0.98 9.48 12.93
CA TYR A 77 1.13 8.05 12.69
C TYR A 77 1.30 7.30 14.01
N GLN A 78 0.51 6.25 14.22
CA GLN A 78 0.70 5.33 15.34
C GLN A 78 1.91 4.42 15.16
N ALA A 79 2.22 4.05 13.91
CA ALA A 79 3.36 3.20 13.60
C ALA A 79 3.93 3.51 12.22
N VAL A 80 5.24 3.25 12.07
CA VAL A 80 5.96 3.37 10.80
C VAL A 80 6.73 2.08 10.52
N GLN A 81 6.71 1.64 9.27
CA GLN A 81 7.48 0.50 8.78
C GLN A 81 8.32 0.95 7.58
N PRO A 82 9.61 1.27 7.79
CA PRO A 82 10.52 1.59 6.71
C PRO A 82 10.97 0.34 5.95
N ASN A 83 11.44 0.55 4.71
CA ASN A 83 12.00 -0.47 3.81
C ASN A 83 11.08 -1.70 3.64
N ALA A 84 9.78 -1.43 3.54
CA ALA A 84 8.76 -2.44 3.28
C ALA A 84 8.70 -2.78 1.79
N THR A 85 8.23 -3.99 1.50
CA THR A 85 7.77 -4.35 0.15
C THR A 85 6.26 -4.22 0.15
N VAL A 86 5.69 -3.39 -0.70
CA VAL A 86 4.26 -3.12 -0.75
C VAL A 86 3.68 -3.67 -2.05
N VAL A 87 2.62 -4.44 -1.92
CA VAL A 87 1.78 -4.86 -3.04
C VAL A 87 0.49 -4.07 -2.95
N ILE A 88 0.24 -3.19 -3.90
CA ILE A 88 -1.05 -2.53 -4.02
C ILE A 88 -1.96 -3.34 -4.93
N TYR A 89 -3.25 -3.32 -4.63
CA TYR A 89 -4.27 -3.97 -5.44
C TYR A 89 -5.61 -3.25 -5.37
N CYS A 90 -6.37 -3.30 -6.46
CA CYS A 90 -7.71 -2.72 -6.60
C CYS A 90 -8.73 -3.77 -7.04
#